data_AF-A0A7X9CP20-F1
#
_entry.id   AF-A0A7X9CP20-F1
#
_cell.length_a   1.000
_cell.length_b   1.000
_cell.length_c   1.000
_cell.angle_alpha   90.00
_cell.angle_beta   90.00
_cell.angle_gamma   90.00
#
_symmetry.space_group_name_H-M   'P 1'
#
loop_
_entity.id
_entity.type
_entity.pdbx_description
1 polymer ?
#
loop_
_entity_poly.entity_id
_entity_poly.type
_entity_poly.pdbx_seq_one_letter_code
_entity_poly.pdbx_strand_id
1 'polypeptide(L)'
;MNCFSCGGKHVFRLNLREVLKENNMFYCFYGTELCFIGTEKKGNQILLETQISIGKSENAIYGDDYFNNFKVFGKALKQLYLLNSKQKINCDCGKSEIHIQLFPDRLELRCAHCHSVKIIFAETEEDLSILMKKDKISLKEHNISCIDSINEENRDIKE
;
A
#
# COMPACT_ATOMS: atom_id res chain seq x y z
N MET A 1 -22.66 6.06 6.61
CA MET A 1 -21.91 4.80 6.54
C MET A 1 -22.66 3.75 7.35
N ASN A 2 -22.93 2.56 6.79
CA ASN A 2 -23.44 1.45 7.61
C ASN A 2 -22.27 0.88 8.42
N CYS A 3 -22.49 0.63 9.71
CA CYS A 3 -21.48 0.16 10.63
C CYS A 3 -21.74 -1.28 10.99
N PHE A 4 -20.74 -2.12 10.74
CA PHE A 4 -20.81 -3.52 11.14
C PHE A 4 -20.76 -3.67 12.67
N SER A 5 -19.93 -2.88 13.38
CA SER A 5 -19.74 -3.01 14.83
C SER A 5 -20.99 -2.76 15.66
N CYS A 6 -21.81 -1.77 15.28
CA CYS A 6 -23.05 -1.43 16.00
C CYS A 6 -24.34 -1.83 15.27
N GLY A 7 -24.22 -2.36 14.04
CA GLY A 7 -25.36 -2.64 13.16
C GLY A 7 -26.13 -1.39 12.68
N GLY A 8 -25.68 -0.18 13.04
CA GLY A 8 -26.37 1.08 12.77
C GLY A 8 -25.80 1.88 11.61
N LYS A 9 -26.44 3.00 11.27
CA LYS A 9 -25.96 3.96 10.27
C LYS A 9 -25.33 5.17 10.95
N HIS A 10 -24.03 5.40 10.71
CA HIS A 10 -23.34 6.61 11.17
C HIS A 10 -23.43 7.73 10.14
N VAL A 11 -23.73 8.93 10.63
CA VAL A 11 -23.75 10.18 9.87
C VAL A 11 -22.91 11.20 10.64
N PHE A 12 -21.84 11.67 10.02
CA PHE A 12 -20.98 12.72 10.56
C PHE A 12 -21.24 14.01 9.79
N ARG A 13 -21.46 15.11 10.52
CA ARG A 13 -21.57 16.45 9.93
C ARG A 13 -20.32 17.23 10.32
N LEU A 14 -19.62 17.73 9.31
CA LEU A 14 -18.39 18.48 9.49
C LEU A 14 -18.57 19.88 8.93
N ASN A 15 -18.04 20.86 9.65
CA ASN A 15 -17.85 22.19 9.12
C ASN A 15 -16.51 22.29 8.38
N LEU A 16 -16.35 23.33 7.55
CA LEU A 16 -15.17 23.50 6.71
C LEU A 16 -13.87 23.58 7.53
N ARG A 17 -13.90 24.18 8.73
CA ARG A 17 -12.71 24.28 9.59
C ARG A 17 -12.27 22.93 10.12
N GLU A 18 -13.22 22.00 10.36
CA GLU A 18 -12.91 20.64 10.81
C GLU A 18 -12.28 19.84 9.68
N VAL A 19 -12.82 19.90 8.47
CA VAL A 19 -12.24 19.23 7.29
C VAL A 19 -10.79 19.68 7.06
N LEU A 20 -10.52 20.98 7.18
CA LEU A 20 -9.20 21.57 6.97
C LEU A 20 -8.17 21.27 8.08
N LYS A 21 -8.54 20.64 9.20
CA LYS A 21 -7.58 20.24 10.24
C LYS A 21 -6.73 19.02 9.86
N GLU A 22 -7.02 18.39 8.71
CA GLU A 22 -6.22 17.30 8.10
C GLU A 22 -5.89 16.13 9.05
N ASN A 23 -6.72 15.89 10.06
CA ASN A 23 -6.53 14.81 11.03
C ASN A 23 -7.85 14.37 11.66
N ASN A 24 -8.87 14.10 10.85
CA ASN A 24 -10.19 13.74 11.35
C ASN A 24 -10.34 12.22 11.34
N MET A 25 -10.24 11.60 12.51
CA MET A 25 -10.57 10.19 12.70
C MET A 25 -11.97 10.07 13.32
N PHE A 26 -12.79 9.21 12.73
CA PHE A 26 -14.17 8.96 13.17
C PHE A 26 -14.30 7.59 13.77
N TYR A 27 -15.07 7.52 14.86
CA TYR A 27 -15.26 6.30 15.63
C TYR A 27 -16.73 5.94 15.77
N CYS A 28 -16.99 4.64 15.88
CA CYS A 28 -18.24 4.12 16.37
C CYS A 28 -18.35 4.36 17.88
N PHE A 29 -19.56 4.35 18.43
CA PHE A 29 -19.77 4.42 19.88
C PHE A 29 -19.05 3.30 20.64
N TYR A 30 -18.88 2.14 20.01
CA TYR A 30 -18.11 1.01 20.55
C TYR A 30 -16.58 1.16 20.39
N GLY A 31 -16.10 2.33 19.97
CA GLY A 31 -14.67 2.62 19.85
C GLY A 31 -14.00 2.12 18.57
N THR A 32 -14.72 1.46 17.66
CA THR A 32 -14.17 1.04 16.37
C THR A 32 -13.89 2.24 15.47
N GLU A 33 -12.70 2.31 14.86
CA GLU A 33 -12.36 3.29 13.81
C GLU A 33 -13.20 3.04 12.55
N LEU A 34 -13.82 4.10 12.01
CA LEU A 34 -14.75 4.01 10.89
C LEU A 34 -14.25 4.67 9.62
N CYS A 35 -13.61 5.84 9.76
CA CYS A 35 -13.23 6.66 8.62
C CYS A 35 -12.18 7.68 9.03
N PHE A 36 -11.24 7.94 8.12
CA PHE A 36 -10.29 9.04 8.23
C PHE A 36 -10.49 10.04 7.10
N ILE A 37 -10.48 11.34 7.44
CA ILE A 37 -10.49 12.44 6.46
C ILE A 37 -9.31 13.36 6.77
N GLY A 38 -8.37 13.44 5.82
CA GLY A 38 -7.19 14.29 5.90
C GLY A 38 -6.25 14.04 4.73
N THR A 39 -4.98 14.40 4.90
CA THR A 39 -3.97 14.20 3.84
C THR A 39 -3.73 12.72 3.53
N GLU A 40 -3.43 12.43 2.27
CA GLU A 40 -3.01 11.11 1.81
C GLU A 40 -1.88 10.52 2.67
N LYS A 41 -0.85 11.32 2.99
CA LYS A 41 0.29 10.90 3.81
C LYS A 41 -0.14 10.31 5.17
N LYS A 42 -1.03 11.00 5.89
CA LYS A 42 -1.55 10.52 7.18
C LYS A 42 -2.54 9.37 7.03
N GLY A 43 -3.37 9.38 6.01
CA GLY A 43 -4.29 8.28 5.71
C GLY A 43 -3.54 6.97 5.48
N ASN A 44 -2.47 7.03 4.68
CA ASN A 44 -1.59 5.89 4.44
C ASN A 44 -0.87 5.43 5.72
N GLN A 45 -0.42 6.37 6.58
CA GLN A 45 0.21 6.02 7.86
C GLN A 45 -0.74 5.27 8.80
N ILE A 46 -1.96 5.77 8.99
CA ILE A 46 -2.98 5.12 9.83
C ILE A 46 -3.28 3.72 9.30
N LEU A 47 -3.49 3.60 7.98
CA LEU A 47 -3.75 2.31 7.35
C LEU A 47 -2.63 1.30 7.66
N LEU A 48 -1.37 1.74 7.73
CA LEU A 48 -0.23 0.88 8.07
C LEU A 48 -0.18 0.52 9.56
N GLU A 49 -0.47 1.46 10.46
CA GLU A 49 -0.48 1.24 11.91
C GLU A 49 -1.60 0.28 12.35
N THR A 50 -2.79 0.42 11.76
CA THR A 50 -3.91 -0.52 11.96
C THR A 50 -3.53 -1.91 11.44
N GLN A 51 -2.84 -2.01 10.31
CA GLN A 51 -2.37 -3.28 9.73
C GLN A 51 -1.29 -3.99 10.56
N ILE A 52 -0.33 -3.24 11.11
CA ILE A 52 0.71 -3.78 12.01
C ILE A 52 0.09 -4.31 13.30
N SER A 53 -1.01 -3.69 13.75
CA SER A 53 -1.74 -4.11 14.95
C SER A 53 -2.60 -5.35 14.69
N ILE A 54 -3.21 -5.45 13.50
CA ILE A 54 -3.94 -6.65 13.03
C ILE A 54 -3.00 -7.85 12.92
N GLY A 55 -1.77 -7.67 12.43
CA GLY A 55 -0.76 -8.75 12.35
C GLY A 55 -0.27 -9.30 13.69
N LYS A 56 -0.67 -8.70 14.82
CA LYS A 56 -0.36 -9.17 16.19
C LYS A 56 -1.53 -9.84 16.90
N SER A 57 -2.75 -9.77 16.35
CA SER A 57 -3.92 -10.42 16.93
C SER A 57 -4.29 -11.66 16.14
N GLU A 58 -4.24 -12.83 16.78
CA GLU A 58 -4.59 -14.13 16.18
C GLU A 58 -6.08 -14.30 15.84
N ASN A 59 -6.90 -13.25 16.03
CA ASN A 59 -8.37 -13.29 15.89
C ASN A 59 -8.95 -12.27 14.90
N ALA A 60 -8.16 -11.73 13.97
CA ALA A 60 -8.68 -10.84 12.94
C ALA A 60 -9.34 -11.64 11.80
N ILE A 61 -10.57 -12.09 12.05
CA ILE A 61 -11.58 -12.28 11.00
C ILE A 61 -11.72 -10.90 10.32
N TYR A 62 -11.91 -10.82 9.00
CA TYR A 62 -12.15 -9.56 8.22
C TYR A 62 -10.94 -8.85 7.57
N GLY A 63 -9.91 -9.59 7.17
CA GLY A 63 -8.89 -9.11 6.21
C GLY A 63 -8.86 -9.84 4.86
N ASP A 64 -9.57 -10.97 4.74
CA ASP A 64 -9.31 -11.94 3.66
C ASP A 64 -9.94 -11.60 2.29
N ASP A 65 -10.96 -10.73 2.22
CA ASP A 65 -11.70 -10.52 0.96
C ASP A 65 -11.24 -9.31 0.11
N TYR A 66 -10.49 -8.35 0.68
CA TYR A 66 -10.08 -7.14 -0.06
C TYR A 66 -8.66 -7.25 -0.65
N PHE A 67 -7.83 -8.14 -0.14
CA PHE A 67 -6.50 -8.44 -0.69
C PHE A 67 -6.38 -9.95 -0.80
N ASN A 68 -6.02 -10.48 -1.98
CA ASN A 68 -5.92 -11.92 -2.23
C ASN A 68 -5.04 -12.65 -1.19
N ASN A 69 -4.09 -11.93 -0.57
CA ASN A 69 -3.37 -12.38 0.61
C ASN A 69 -2.82 -11.20 1.43
N PHE A 70 -3.55 -10.79 2.47
CA PHE A 70 -3.19 -9.63 3.31
C PHE A 70 -1.79 -9.73 3.94
N LYS A 71 -1.36 -10.96 4.30
CA LYS A 71 -0.04 -11.20 4.89
C LYS A 71 1.07 -10.93 3.89
N VAL A 72 0.91 -11.37 2.65
CA VAL A 72 1.84 -11.14 1.55
C VAL A 72 1.92 -9.64 1.25
N PHE A 73 0.76 -9.01 1.06
CA PHE A 73 0.67 -7.58 0.72
C PHE A 73 1.31 -6.67 1.79
N GLY A 74 1.03 -6.93 3.07
CA GLY A 74 1.61 -6.17 4.18
C GLY A 74 3.13 -6.30 4.27
N LYS A 75 3.69 -7.49 4.01
CA LYS A 75 5.14 -7.70 3.94
C LYS A 75 5.75 -6.97 2.73
N ALA A 76 5.10 -7.00 1.57
CA ALA A 76 5.54 -6.32 0.35
C ALA A 76 5.63 -4.79 0.57
N LEU A 77 4.59 -4.22 1.18
CA LEU A 77 4.56 -2.81 1.58
C LEU A 77 5.72 -2.44 2.52
N LYS A 78 5.94 -3.23 3.57
CA LYS A 78 7.02 -2.98 4.52
C LYS A 78 8.39 -2.95 3.83
N GLN A 79 8.63 -3.89 2.91
CA GLN A 79 9.85 -3.92 2.12
C GLN A 79 9.99 -2.67 1.25
N LEU A 80 8.90 -2.24 0.59
CA LEU A 80 8.92 -1.04 -0.23
C LEU A 80 9.24 0.23 0.59
N TYR A 81 8.68 0.37 1.79
CA TYR A 81 9.02 1.45 2.71
C TYR A 81 10.48 1.41 3.17
N LEU A 82 11.02 0.23 3.44
CA LEU A 82 12.43 0.06 3.80
C LEU A 82 13.36 0.48 2.64
N LEU A 83 13.01 0.12 1.40
CA LEU A 83 13.76 0.53 0.22
C LEU A 83 13.67 2.05 0.00
N ASN A 84 12.48 2.63 0.15
CA ASN A 84 12.27 4.06 -0.02
C ASN A 84 13.03 4.89 1.04
N SER A 85 12.97 4.49 2.31
CA SER A 85 13.68 5.17 3.41
C SER A 85 15.20 5.12 3.25
N LYS A 86 15.73 4.09 2.57
CA LYS A 86 17.15 3.96 2.22
C LYS A 86 17.49 4.59 0.86
N GLN A 87 16.59 5.35 0.25
CA GLN A 87 16.75 5.96 -1.08
C GLN A 87 17.12 4.95 -2.18
N LYS A 88 16.63 3.70 -2.06
CA LYS A 88 16.91 2.60 -3.00
C LYS A 88 15.82 2.42 -4.06
N ILE A 89 14.89 3.38 -4.17
CA ILE A 89 13.89 3.45 -5.23
C ILE A 89 14.21 4.68 -6.08
N ASN A 90 14.47 4.49 -7.36
CA ASN A 90 14.84 5.58 -8.26
C ASN A 90 14.26 5.39 -9.67
N CYS A 91 14.31 6.45 -10.46
CA CYS A 91 14.04 6.41 -11.89
C CYS A 91 15.29 6.88 -12.63
N ASP A 92 15.60 6.24 -13.76
CA ASP A 92 16.74 6.60 -14.63
C ASP A 92 16.52 7.91 -15.40
N CYS A 93 15.32 8.50 -15.36
CA CYS A 93 15.05 9.86 -15.87
C CYS A 93 15.74 10.99 -15.06
N GLY A 94 16.45 10.64 -13.98
CA GLY A 94 17.22 11.58 -13.15
C GLY A 94 16.40 12.32 -12.09
N LYS A 95 15.11 12.01 -11.95
CA LYS A 95 14.24 12.54 -10.87
C LYS A 95 13.89 11.46 -9.86
N SER A 96 13.88 11.84 -8.58
CA SER A 96 13.69 10.91 -7.45
C SER A 96 12.26 10.88 -6.92
N GLU A 97 11.36 11.72 -7.44
CA GLU A 97 9.97 11.78 -6.97
C GLU A 97 9.14 10.65 -7.58
N ILE A 98 8.79 9.70 -6.72
CA ILE A 98 8.05 8.49 -7.06
C ILE A 98 6.84 8.37 -6.14
N HIS A 99 5.65 8.29 -6.73
CA HIS A 99 4.40 8.04 -6.03
C HIS A 99 4.13 6.55 -5.95
N ILE A 100 3.51 6.11 -4.85
CA ILE A 100 3.12 4.73 -4.60
C ILE A 100 1.60 4.66 -4.57
N GLN A 101 1.01 3.85 -5.45
CA GLN A 101 -0.42 3.59 -5.49
C GLN A 101 -0.71 2.14 -5.11
N LEU A 102 -1.75 1.94 -4.30
CA LEU A 102 -2.11 0.65 -3.72
C LEU A 102 -3.35 0.08 -4.39
N PHE A 103 -3.28 -1.18 -4.80
CA PHE A 103 -4.40 -1.95 -5.33
C PHE A 103 -4.53 -3.29 -4.58
N PRO A 104 -5.71 -3.93 -4.57
CA PRO A 104 -5.96 -5.25 -3.96
C PRO A 104 -4.94 -6.35 -4.33
N ASP A 105 -4.43 -6.29 -5.55
CA ASP A 105 -3.60 -7.28 -6.21
C ASP A 105 -2.14 -6.82 -6.40
N ARG A 106 -1.88 -5.50 -6.34
CA ARG A 106 -0.58 -4.93 -6.73
C ARG A 106 -0.25 -3.58 -6.13
N LEU A 107 1.03 -3.24 -6.21
CA LEU A 107 1.59 -1.92 -5.89
C LEU A 107 2.10 -1.28 -7.18
N GLU A 108 1.76 -0.01 -7.42
CA GLU A 108 2.25 0.74 -8.58
C GLU A 108 3.15 1.90 -8.13
N LEU A 109 4.39 1.89 -8.58
CA LEU A 109 5.33 3.00 -8.43
C LEU A 109 5.28 3.86 -9.69
N ARG A 110 4.98 5.15 -9.57
CA ARG A 110 4.91 6.08 -10.70
C ARG A 110 5.89 7.22 -10.51
N CYS A 111 6.75 7.45 -11.51
CA CYS A 111 7.57 8.67 -11.52
C CYS A 111 6.69 9.88 -11.82
N ALA A 112 6.80 10.93 -11.00
CA ALA A 112 6.04 12.16 -11.19
C ALA A 112 6.44 12.93 -12.47
N HIS A 113 7.66 12.69 -12.97
CA HIS A 113 8.24 13.46 -14.07
C HIS A 113 8.08 12.81 -15.45
N CYS A 114 8.59 11.59 -15.63
CA CYS A 114 8.52 10.88 -16.93
C CYS A 114 7.33 9.92 -17.04
N HIS A 115 6.48 9.87 -16.00
CA HIS A 115 5.31 9.00 -15.92
C HIS A 115 5.61 7.49 -16.08
N SER A 116 6.87 7.06 -15.93
CA SER A 116 7.22 5.65 -15.90
C SER A 116 6.48 4.94 -14.77
N VAL A 117 6.06 3.70 -15.00
CA VAL A 117 5.34 2.89 -14.02
C VAL A 117 6.09 1.58 -13.77
N LYS A 118 6.29 1.25 -12.49
CA LYS A 118 6.71 -0.08 -12.06
C LYS A 118 5.58 -0.73 -11.28
N ILE A 119 5.07 -1.82 -11.81
CA ILE A 119 4.04 -2.64 -11.17
C ILE A 119 4.74 -3.73 -10.36
N ILE A 120 4.29 -3.95 -9.14
CA ILE A 120 4.80 -5.00 -8.25
C ILE A 120 3.59 -5.81 -7.80
N PHE A 121 3.51 -7.06 -8.25
CA PHE A 121 2.45 -7.95 -7.79
C PHE A 121 2.76 -8.42 -6.37
N ALA A 122 1.71 -8.62 -5.57
CA ALA A 122 1.83 -9.01 -4.18
C ALA A 122 0.67 -9.93 -3.77
N GLU A 123 0.34 -10.86 -4.66
CA GLU A 123 -0.76 -11.81 -4.49
C GLU A 123 -0.28 -13.12 -3.88
N THR A 124 0.94 -13.55 -4.24
CA THR A 124 1.51 -14.85 -3.87
C THR A 124 2.76 -14.71 -3.00
N GLU A 125 3.11 -15.75 -2.24
CA GLU A 125 4.36 -15.75 -1.45
C GLU A 125 5.60 -15.81 -2.38
N GLU A 126 5.44 -16.32 -3.61
CA GLU A 126 6.44 -16.28 -4.67
C GLU A 126 6.74 -14.85 -5.13
N ASP A 127 5.70 -14.03 -5.36
CA ASP A 127 5.85 -12.62 -5.74
C ASP A 127 6.61 -11.84 -4.65
N LEU A 128 6.22 -12.09 -3.39
CA LEU A 128 6.89 -11.50 -2.25
C LEU A 128 8.35 -11.93 -2.14
N SER A 129 8.64 -13.21 -2.36
CA SER A 129 10.00 -13.75 -2.29
C SER A 129 10.92 -13.03 -3.29
N ILE A 130 10.42 -12.71 -4.48
CA ILE A 130 11.16 -11.94 -5.48
C ILE A 130 11.39 -10.51 -5.04
N LEU A 131 10.35 -9.84 -4.52
CA LEU A 131 10.48 -8.48 -4.00
C LEU A 131 11.47 -8.39 -2.84
N MET A 132 11.47 -9.38 -1.94
CA MET A 132 12.38 -9.45 -0.79
C MET A 132 13.85 -9.61 -1.22
N LYS A 133 14.12 -10.27 -2.35
CA LYS A 133 15.46 -10.40 -2.93
C LYS A 133 15.96 -9.13 -3.60
N LYS A 134 15.09 -8.15 -3.89
CA LYS A 134 15.51 -6.89 -4.53
C LYS A 134 16.12 -5.95 -3.50
N ASP A 135 17.41 -5.68 -3.66
CA ASP A 135 18.10 -4.64 -2.90
C ASP A 135 17.76 -3.22 -3.34
N LYS A 136 17.32 -3.03 -4.59
CA LYS A 136 16.96 -1.73 -5.17
C LYS A 136 15.87 -1.90 -6.23
N ILE A 137 15.05 -0.87 -6.41
CA ILE A 137 14.02 -0.82 -7.45
C ILE A 137 14.30 0.39 -8.34
N SER A 138 14.40 0.15 -9.65
CA SER A 138 14.66 1.20 -10.64
C SER A 138 13.58 1.21 -11.72
N LEU A 139 12.97 2.37 -11.91
CA LEU A 139 12.01 2.65 -12.98
C LEU A 139 12.78 3.06 -14.23
N LYS A 140 12.35 2.56 -15.39
CA LYS A 140 12.88 2.96 -16.70
C LYS A 140 12.02 4.08 -17.27
N GLU A 141 12.67 5.12 -17.78
CA GLU A 141 12.03 6.30 -18.35
C GLU A 141 11.05 5.92 -19.46
N HIS A 142 9.86 6.55 -19.46
CA HIS A 142 8.78 6.30 -20.43
C HIS A 142 8.41 4.82 -20.62
N ASN A 143 8.58 4.00 -19.58
CA ASN A 143 8.35 2.56 -19.61
C ASN A 143 7.34 2.11 -18.55
N ILE A 144 6.59 1.06 -18.87
CA ILE A 144 5.78 0.29 -17.93
C ILE A 144 6.43 -1.08 -17.79
N SER A 145 6.85 -1.43 -16.57
CA SER A 145 7.50 -2.71 -16.28
C SER A 145 6.92 -3.34 -15.02
N CYS A 146 6.96 -4.67 -14.94
CA CYS A 146 6.46 -5.42 -13.80
C CYS A 146 7.56 -6.18 -13.05
N ILE A 147 7.30 -6.42 -11.78
CA ILE A 147 7.96 -7.41 -10.91
C ILE A 147 6.87 -8.39 -10.52
N ASP A 148 6.95 -9.60 -11.04
CA ASP A 148 6.09 -10.74 -10.75
C ASP A 148 6.90 -12.03 -10.83
N SER A 149 6.35 -13.11 -10.29
CA SER A 149 6.96 -14.44 -10.37
C SER A 149 7.13 -14.96 -11.78
N ILE A 150 6.24 -14.59 -12.69
CA ILE A 150 6.19 -15.15 -14.04
C ILE A 150 7.33 -14.59 -14.92
N ASN A 151 7.63 -13.29 -14.85
CA ASN A 151 8.67 -12.65 -15.66
C ASN A 151 10.08 -12.88 -15.14
N GLU A 152 10.26 -13.11 -13.84
CA GLU A 152 11.60 -13.41 -13.29
C GLU A 152 11.95 -14.90 -13.48
N GLU A 153 11.00 -15.84 -13.42
CA GLU A 153 11.24 -17.24 -13.82
C GLU A 153 11.69 -17.37 -15.29
N ASN A 154 11.17 -16.52 -16.18
CA ASN A 154 11.58 -16.49 -17.59
C ASN A 154 12.98 -15.87 -17.83
N ARG A 155 13.61 -15.26 -16.83
CA ARG A 155 15.01 -14.79 -16.91
C ARG A 155 16.02 -15.84 -16.48
N ASP A 156 15.68 -16.67 -15.49
CA ASP A 156 16.55 -17.74 -15.00
C ASP A 156 16.68 -18.93 -15.98
N ILE A 157 15.88 -18.98 -17.05
CA ILE A 157 15.94 -20.02 -18.11
C ILE A 157 16.86 -19.59 -19.28
N LYS A 158 17.43 -18.38 -19.25
CA LYS A 158 18.27 -17.85 -20.35
C LYS A 158 19.78 -17.81 -20.07
N GLU A 159 20.26 -18.50 -19.04
CA GLU A 159 21.70 -18.76 -18.86
C GLU A 159 22.14 -20.09 -19.48
#